data_AF-A0A5C6BCL2-F1
#
_entry.id   AF-A0A5C6BCL2-F1
#
_cell.length_a   1.000
_cell.length_b   1.000
_cell.length_c   1.000
_cell.angle_alpha   90.00
_cell.angle_beta   90.00
_cell.angle_gamma   90.00
#
_symmetry.space_group_name_H-M   'P 1'
#
loop_
_entity.id
_entity.type
_entity.pdbx_description
1 polymer ?
#
loop_
_entity_poly.entity_id
_entity_poly.type
_entity_poly.pdbx_seq_one_letter_code
_entity_poly.pdbx_strand_id
1 'polypeptide(L)'
;MSRNWFIRTHHGRVGPVSLRRLIRYAATARIISRTAVSHDGKTWIKASELPELHFHSVDECRWQVESDDETTEQDVDAPLSLRQLQRLARLGRLLPTHRVKAIGQDWMKAKRIFALKFTDPSIATADTKPEMAYHDADEQAIENVLLQLETGEDTDTLSERDRGETRRDEFVARFGVIAHRHDGLVPTPASDASPISVLQFEPRPGIDISGQRPFTTLVTDGMSDHLMSLPEGLNSPRVELMMYIDADETLAARGLYSRMLSFLADVPRLSGRAIGYGSVIGNGTPPRPIFADSQLDAFVFLVPPIESDFQIQQTLRLGEHPVQLLWVMPITRAEREIIEGQGIAAFCSLCDRGGASCLLQPTRPCYASGFTATTPQRRIGHRISVT
;
A
#
# COMPACT_ATOMS: atom_id res chain seq x y z
N MET A 1 -20.62 22.77 11.00
CA MET A 1 -21.37 21.77 10.20
C MET A 1 -20.41 21.15 9.20
N SER A 2 -20.37 19.83 9.07
CA SER A 2 -19.53 19.15 8.05
C SER A 2 -20.14 19.34 6.66
N ARG A 3 -19.42 19.99 5.75
CA ARG A 3 -19.82 20.04 4.34
C ARG A 3 -19.63 18.65 3.72
N ASN A 4 -20.74 18.09 3.25
CA ASN A 4 -20.78 16.85 2.48
C ASN A 4 -20.58 17.17 1.00
N TRP A 5 -19.91 16.27 0.29
CA TRP A 5 -19.56 16.40 -1.13
C TRP A 5 -20.02 15.20 -1.93
N PHE A 6 -20.33 15.41 -3.19
CA PHE A 6 -20.66 14.42 -4.18
C PHE A 6 -19.66 14.52 -5.33
N ILE A 7 -19.38 13.39 -5.98
CA ILE A 7 -18.44 13.25 -7.09
C ILE A 7 -19.22 12.68 -8.27
N ARG A 8 -19.06 13.27 -9.45
CA ARG A 8 -19.67 12.75 -10.69
C ARG A 8 -18.70 11.79 -11.37
N THR A 9 -19.17 10.56 -11.59
CA THR A 9 -18.45 9.51 -12.34
C THR A 9 -19.23 9.20 -13.61
N HIS A 10 -18.67 8.33 -14.47
CA HIS A 10 -19.39 7.82 -15.64
C HIS A 10 -20.57 6.91 -15.25
N HIS A 11 -20.49 6.24 -14.10
CA HIS A 11 -21.59 5.46 -13.51
C HIS A 11 -22.54 6.30 -12.63
N GLY A 12 -22.53 7.63 -12.73
CA GLY A 12 -23.48 8.51 -12.03
C GLY A 12 -22.85 9.33 -10.90
N ARG A 13 -23.39 9.22 -9.68
CA ARG A 13 -23.01 10.07 -8.53
C ARG A 13 -22.56 9.24 -7.33
N VAL A 14 -21.36 9.53 -6.85
CA VAL A 14 -20.77 8.94 -5.63
C VAL A 14 -20.82 9.97 -4.49
N GLY A 15 -21.35 9.60 -3.33
CA GLY A 15 -21.42 10.43 -2.13
C GLY A 15 -22.75 10.31 -1.38
N PRO A 16 -22.91 10.97 -0.22
CA PRO A 16 -22.04 12.03 0.30
C PRO A 16 -20.70 11.53 0.88
N VAL A 17 -19.62 12.26 0.61
CA VAL A 17 -18.29 12.09 1.22
C VAL A 17 -17.86 13.37 1.96
N SER A 18 -17.00 13.26 2.98
CA SER A 18 -16.46 14.43 3.67
C SER A 18 -15.37 15.13 2.85
N LEU A 19 -15.14 16.42 3.08
CA LEU A 19 -14.03 17.16 2.45
C LEU A 19 -12.67 16.47 2.67
N ARG A 20 -12.41 15.89 3.85
CA ARG A 20 -11.19 15.10 4.12
C ARG A 20 -11.06 13.86 3.22
N ARG A 21 -12.17 13.18 2.90
CA ARG A 21 -12.18 12.03 1.97
C ARG A 21 -11.97 12.50 0.53
N LEU A 22 -12.49 13.68 0.16
CA LEU A 22 -12.26 14.32 -1.14
C LEU A 22 -10.78 14.74 -1.34
N ILE A 23 -10.16 15.36 -0.33
CA ILE A 23 -8.72 15.69 -0.31
C ILE A 23 -7.88 14.42 -0.50
N ARG A 24 -8.21 13.34 0.23
CA ARG A 24 -7.51 12.05 0.07
C ARG A 24 -7.64 11.50 -1.35
N TYR A 25 -8.81 11.59 -1.97
CA TYR A 25 -9.00 11.13 -3.35
C TYR A 25 -8.20 11.94 -4.38
N ALA A 26 -8.02 13.25 -4.18
CA ALA A 26 -7.14 14.06 -5.03
C ALA A 26 -5.67 13.66 -4.84
N ALA A 27 -5.22 13.52 -3.59
CA ALA A 27 -3.85 13.12 -3.26
C ALA A 27 -3.48 11.71 -3.80
N THR A 28 -4.42 10.76 -3.84
CA THR A 28 -4.20 9.41 -4.38
C THR A 28 -4.62 9.27 -5.86
N ALA A 29 -4.76 10.36 -6.61
CA ALA A 29 -5.17 10.38 -8.02
C ALA A 29 -6.48 9.61 -8.36
N ARG A 30 -7.37 9.42 -7.37
CA ARG A 30 -8.70 8.79 -7.55
C ARG A 30 -9.72 9.75 -8.14
N ILE A 31 -9.50 11.06 -7.97
CA ILE A 31 -10.13 12.12 -8.75
C ILE A 31 -9.03 12.98 -9.35
N ILE A 32 -9.32 13.62 -10.49
CA ILE A 32 -8.40 14.50 -11.22
C ILE A 32 -8.93 15.93 -11.19
N SER A 33 -8.10 16.90 -11.58
CA SER A 33 -8.43 18.35 -11.56
C SER A 33 -9.79 18.67 -12.20
N ARG A 34 -10.09 18.03 -13.34
CA ARG A 34 -11.34 18.18 -14.10
C ARG A 34 -12.53 17.35 -13.61
N THR A 35 -12.40 16.53 -12.57
CA THR A 35 -13.52 15.75 -12.01
C THR A 35 -14.58 16.70 -11.46
N ALA A 36 -15.85 16.51 -11.82
CA ALA A 36 -16.93 17.35 -11.30
C ALA A 36 -17.33 16.95 -9.88
N VAL A 37 -17.40 17.93 -8.98
CA VAL A 37 -17.75 17.77 -7.56
C VAL A 37 -18.84 18.77 -7.16
N SER A 38 -19.63 18.45 -6.13
CA SER A 38 -20.80 19.22 -5.72
C SER A 38 -21.05 19.12 -4.22
N HIS A 39 -21.39 20.20 -3.52
CA HIS A 39 -21.69 20.16 -2.07
C HIS A 39 -23.19 19.99 -1.75
N ASP A 40 -24.06 20.14 -2.75
CA ASP A 40 -25.53 20.09 -2.64
C ASP A 40 -26.15 18.98 -3.51
N GLY A 41 -25.35 18.32 -4.35
CA GLY A 41 -25.77 17.34 -5.34
C GLY A 41 -26.46 17.92 -6.57
N LYS A 42 -26.51 19.26 -6.72
CA LYS A 42 -27.19 20.00 -7.79
C LYS A 42 -26.22 20.88 -8.58
N THR A 43 -25.40 21.66 -7.87
CA THR A 43 -24.44 22.61 -8.42
C THR A 43 -23.08 21.93 -8.52
N TRP A 44 -22.53 21.84 -9.73
CA TRP A 44 -21.30 21.09 -10.01
C TRP A 44 -20.18 22.04 -10.44
N ILE A 45 -19.03 21.94 -9.76
CA ILE A 45 -17.79 22.66 -10.04
C ILE A 45 -16.67 21.68 -10.39
N LYS A 46 -15.58 22.12 -11.02
CA LYS A 46 -14.40 21.26 -11.17
C LYS A 46 -13.70 21.08 -9.83
N ALA A 47 -13.10 19.92 -9.59
CA ALA A 47 -12.35 19.68 -8.37
C ALA A 47 -11.18 20.67 -8.20
N SER A 48 -10.55 21.12 -9.29
CA SER A 48 -9.53 22.17 -9.29
C SER A 48 -10.01 23.56 -8.84
N GLU A 49 -11.32 23.80 -8.80
CA GLU A 49 -11.90 25.05 -8.30
C GLU A 49 -12.05 25.04 -6.76
N LEU A 50 -11.71 23.93 -6.10
CA LEU A 50 -11.61 23.84 -4.64
C LEU A 50 -10.17 24.11 -4.17
N PRO A 51 -9.91 25.21 -3.45
CA PRO A 51 -8.57 25.55 -2.98
C PRO A 51 -8.02 24.53 -1.96
N GLU A 52 -8.87 23.73 -1.33
CA GLU A 52 -8.46 22.65 -0.42
C GLU A 52 -7.95 21.39 -1.16
N LEU A 53 -8.16 21.27 -2.47
CA LEU A 53 -7.73 20.12 -3.27
C LEU A 53 -6.43 20.42 -4.02
N HIS A 54 -5.30 20.01 -3.44
CA HIS A 54 -4.01 20.06 -4.11
C HIS A 54 -3.88 18.93 -5.14
N PHE A 55 -4.06 19.28 -6.41
CA PHE A 55 -3.68 18.43 -7.54
C PHE A 55 -2.22 18.69 -7.88
N HIS A 56 -1.35 17.72 -7.60
CA HIS A 56 -0.04 17.69 -8.25
C HIS A 56 -0.27 17.54 -9.77
N SER A 57 0.51 18.24 -10.59
CA SER A 57 0.30 18.40 -12.05
C SER A 57 0.66 17.14 -12.88
N VAL A 58 0.35 15.96 -12.37
CA VAL A 58 0.66 14.65 -12.99
C VAL A 58 0.00 14.50 -14.36
N ASP A 59 -1.16 15.14 -14.59
CA ASP A 59 -1.86 15.20 -15.87
C ASP A 59 -1.35 16.30 -16.83
N GLU A 60 -0.56 17.27 -16.33
CA GLU A 60 -0.02 18.39 -17.13
C GLU A 60 1.50 18.35 -17.33
N CYS A 61 2.20 17.41 -16.69
CA CYS A 61 3.56 17.03 -17.07
C CYS A 61 3.55 16.47 -18.51
N ARG A 62 3.70 17.42 -19.43
CA ARG A 62 3.97 17.26 -20.85
C ARG A 62 5.44 16.91 -21.02
N TRP A 63 5.72 15.78 -21.67
CA TRP A 63 7.06 15.24 -21.81
C TRP A 63 7.56 15.35 -23.25
N GLN A 64 8.84 15.67 -23.40
CA GLN A 64 9.56 15.56 -24.66
C GLN A 64 10.50 14.36 -24.59
N VAL A 65 10.71 13.70 -25.73
CA VAL A 65 11.67 12.60 -25.91
C VAL A 65 12.72 13.10 -26.90
N GLU A 66 13.98 12.88 -26.61
CA GLU A 66 15.09 13.13 -27.53
C GLU A 66 15.26 11.89 -28.41
N SER A 67 15.05 12.02 -29.72
CA SER A 67 15.29 10.94 -30.69
C SER A 67 16.73 10.99 -31.17
N ASP A 68 17.50 9.93 -30.91
CA ASP A 68 18.87 9.79 -31.42
C ASP A 68 18.90 9.25 -32.88
N ASP A 69 17.74 8.91 -33.45
CA ASP A 69 17.57 8.28 -34.78
C ASP A 69 17.11 9.29 -35.85
N GLU A 70 17.98 9.55 -36.85
CA GLU A 70 17.65 10.25 -38.12
C GLU A 70 16.52 9.54 -38.91
N THR A 71 16.17 8.30 -38.56
CA THR A 71 15.07 7.53 -39.17
C THR A 71 13.70 7.79 -38.55
N THR A 72 13.60 8.63 -37.51
CA THR A 72 12.34 9.01 -36.85
C THR A 72 11.89 10.46 -37.16
N GLU A 73 12.11 10.91 -38.40
CA GLU A 73 11.73 12.26 -38.87
C GLU A 73 10.20 12.46 -39.08
N GLN A 74 9.34 11.66 -38.42
CA GLN A 74 7.88 11.85 -38.39
C GLN A 74 7.29 11.74 -36.97
N ASP A 75 6.68 12.85 -36.53
CA ASP A 75 5.67 12.98 -35.46
C ASP A 75 6.07 12.73 -33.99
N VAL A 76 7.13 13.38 -33.47
CA VAL A 76 7.34 13.51 -32.00
C VAL A 76 7.62 14.94 -31.48
N ASP A 77 7.41 15.99 -32.28
CA ASP A 77 7.47 17.39 -31.81
C ASP A 77 6.33 17.76 -30.82
N ALA A 78 5.23 16.99 -30.84
CA ALA A 78 4.10 17.20 -29.95
C ALA A 78 4.37 16.60 -28.55
N PRO A 79 4.32 17.41 -27.47
CA PRO A 79 4.69 16.93 -26.15
C PRO A 79 3.69 15.89 -25.58
N LEU A 80 4.24 14.75 -25.20
CA LEU A 80 3.54 13.53 -24.80
C LEU A 80 2.98 13.61 -23.38
N SER A 81 1.83 12.99 -23.15
CA SER A 81 1.37 12.67 -21.80
C SER A 81 2.15 11.49 -21.21
N LEU A 82 2.15 11.35 -19.87
CA LEU A 82 2.77 10.20 -19.21
C LEU A 82 2.23 8.85 -19.72
N ARG A 83 0.93 8.77 -20.04
CA ARG A 83 0.32 7.57 -20.65
C ARG A 83 0.88 7.24 -22.04
N GLN A 84 1.24 8.26 -22.83
CA GLN A 84 1.88 8.06 -24.14
C GLN A 84 3.33 7.59 -23.97
N LEU A 85 4.11 8.15 -23.03
CA LEU A 85 5.43 7.61 -22.68
C LEU A 85 5.36 6.15 -22.22
N GLN A 86 4.41 5.81 -21.33
CA GLN A 86 4.19 4.44 -20.86
C GLN A 86 3.87 3.49 -22.02
N ARG A 87 3.06 3.94 -22.98
CA ARG A 87 2.77 3.18 -24.20
C ARG A 87 4.02 2.98 -25.06
N LEU A 88 4.86 4.00 -25.25
CA LEU A 88 6.11 3.88 -26.02
C LEU A 88 7.10 2.92 -25.33
N ALA A 89 7.27 3.01 -24.02
CA ALA A 89 8.16 2.12 -23.25
C ALA A 89 7.73 0.65 -23.33
N ARG A 90 6.41 0.38 -23.23
CA ARG A 90 5.84 -0.96 -23.38
C ARG A 90 5.96 -1.51 -24.81
N LEU A 91 5.93 -0.64 -25.83
CA LEU A 91 6.10 -0.99 -27.23
C LEU A 91 7.59 -1.09 -27.65
N GLY A 92 8.55 -0.97 -26.73
CA GLY A 92 9.99 -0.96 -27.03
C GLY A 92 10.48 0.30 -27.75
N ARG A 93 9.57 1.24 -28.09
CA ARG A 93 9.87 2.49 -28.83
C ARG A 93 10.45 3.61 -27.97
N LEU A 94 10.52 3.41 -26.65
CA LEU A 94 11.24 4.27 -25.73
C LEU A 94 12.11 3.37 -24.85
N LEU A 95 13.39 3.27 -25.17
CA LEU A 95 14.37 2.49 -24.40
C LEU A 95 14.76 3.18 -23.07
N PRO A 96 15.24 2.43 -22.04
CA PRO A 96 15.70 2.97 -20.75
C PRO A 96 16.76 4.09 -20.82
N THR A 97 17.52 4.10 -21.92
CA THR A 97 18.64 5.00 -22.22
C THR A 97 18.23 6.34 -22.82
N HIS A 98 17.11 6.40 -23.55
CA HIS A 98 16.62 7.61 -24.21
C HIS A 98 16.47 8.76 -23.22
N ARG A 99 16.70 9.98 -23.69
CA ARG A 99 16.55 11.18 -22.87
C ARG A 99 15.13 11.72 -23.00
N VAL A 100 14.60 12.14 -21.86
CA VAL A 100 13.24 12.65 -21.68
C VAL A 100 13.27 13.80 -20.70
N LYS A 101 12.37 14.78 -20.87
CA LYS A 101 12.16 15.85 -19.89
C LYS A 101 10.69 16.20 -19.79
N ALA A 102 10.24 16.59 -18.62
CA ALA A 102 9.02 17.37 -18.51
C ALA A 102 9.28 18.80 -19.02
N ILE A 103 8.29 19.46 -19.60
CA ILE A 103 8.42 20.87 -19.99
C ILE A 103 8.83 21.71 -18.76
N GLY A 104 9.89 22.51 -18.91
CA GLY A 104 10.46 23.31 -17.83
C GLY A 104 11.43 22.57 -16.91
N GLN A 105 11.82 21.32 -17.21
CA GLN A 105 12.83 20.55 -16.48
C GLN A 105 14.01 20.14 -17.36
N ASP A 106 15.10 19.74 -16.71
CA ASP A 106 16.29 19.21 -17.38
C ASP A 106 16.06 17.80 -17.99
N TRP A 107 16.82 17.51 -19.04
CA TRP A 107 16.86 16.19 -19.68
C TRP A 107 17.40 15.11 -18.73
N MET A 108 16.66 14.03 -18.59
CA MET A 108 17.03 12.84 -17.81
C MET A 108 16.82 11.56 -18.61
N LYS A 109 17.48 10.45 -18.24
CA LYS A 109 17.24 9.14 -18.89
C LYS A 109 15.85 8.61 -18.53
N ALA A 110 15.14 8.01 -19.49
CA ALA A 110 13.78 7.53 -19.35
C ALA A 110 13.60 6.56 -18.17
N LYS A 111 14.62 5.75 -17.85
CA LYS A 111 14.65 4.89 -16.65
C LYS A 111 14.54 5.62 -15.31
N ARG A 112 14.66 6.94 -15.26
CA ARG A 112 14.46 7.76 -14.04
C ARG A 112 12.99 8.14 -13.84
N ILE A 113 12.12 7.96 -14.83
CA ILE A 113 10.67 8.13 -14.66
C ILE A 113 10.11 6.82 -14.11
N PHE A 114 9.88 6.78 -12.79
CA PHE A 114 9.42 5.59 -12.06
C PHE A 114 8.13 4.95 -12.63
N ALA A 115 7.27 5.74 -13.26
CA ALA A 115 6.02 5.27 -13.85
C ALA A 115 6.19 4.54 -15.20
N LEU A 116 7.39 4.45 -15.76
CA LEU A 116 7.66 3.76 -17.04
C LEU A 116 8.13 2.31 -16.81
N LYS A 117 7.45 1.37 -17.47
CA LYS A 117 7.87 -0.02 -17.56
C LYS A 117 8.46 -0.26 -18.96
N PHE A 118 9.71 -0.71 -19.00
CA PHE A 118 10.43 -1.02 -20.23
C PHE A 118 10.38 -2.52 -20.48
N THR A 119 10.02 -2.91 -21.69
CA THR A 119 10.10 -4.32 -22.12
C THR A 119 11.57 -4.68 -22.34
N ASP A 120 11.97 -5.89 -21.94
CA ASP A 120 13.37 -6.34 -22.08
C ASP A 120 13.74 -6.47 -23.57
N PRO A 121 14.77 -5.74 -24.07
CA PRO A 121 15.14 -5.80 -25.48
C PRO A 121 15.66 -7.18 -25.92
N SER A 122 16.07 -8.06 -25.00
CA SER A 122 16.46 -9.44 -25.32
C SER A 122 15.29 -10.32 -25.78
N ILE A 123 14.04 -9.91 -25.55
CA ILE A 123 12.83 -10.62 -25.99
C ILE A 123 12.41 -10.16 -27.42
N ALA A 124 12.99 -9.07 -27.94
CA ALA A 124 12.57 -8.44 -29.19
C ALA A 124 13.32 -8.95 -30.45
N THR A 125 14.14 -10.00 -30.36
CA THR A 125 14.83 -10.60 -31.51
C THR A 125 14.12 -11.85 -32.03
N ALA A 126 13.00 -11.64 -32.72
CA ALA A 126 12.46 -12.61 -33.67
C ALA A 126 12.00 -11.85 -34.92
N ASP A 127 12.67 -12.09 -36.05
CA ASP A 127 12.29 -11.57 -37.36
C ASP A 127 10.97 -12.21 -37.83
N THR A 128 9.84 -11.58 -37.48
CA THR A 128 8.56 -11.82 -38.15
C THR A 128 7.99 -10.50 -38.64
N LYS A 129 8.36 -10.18 -39.88
CA LYS A 129 7.70 -9.18 -40.72
C LYS A 129 6.20 -9.54 -40.81
N PRO A 130 5.27 -8.74 -40.27
CA PRO A 130 3.87 -9.13 -40.22
C PRO A 130 3.23 -8.95 -41.60
N GLU A 131 3.07 -10.06 -42.32
CA GLU A 131 2.17 -10.16 -43.46
C GLU A 131 0.73 -10.09 -42.94
N MET A 132 -0.11 -9.25 -43.56
CA MET A 132 -1.47 -8.99 -43.06
C MET A 132 -2.39 -10.19 -43.30
N ALA A 133 -2.74 -10.89 -42.23
CA ALA A 133 -3.92 -11.76 -42.19
C ALA A 133 -4.74 -11.42 -40.94
N TYR A 134 -5.89 -10.76 -41.15
CA TYR A 134 -6.94 -10.69 -40.12
C TYR A 134 -7.54 -12.09 -39.95
N HIS A 135 -7.70 -12.54 -38.72
CA HIS A 135 -8.42 -13.78 -38.41
C HIS A 135 -9.39 -13.56 -37.24
N ASP A 136 -10.61 -14.07 -37.39
CA ASP A 136 -11.78 -13.80 -36.54
C ASP A 136 -11.70 -14.37 -35.10
N ALA A 137 -10.54 -14.85 -34.67
CA ALA A 137 -10.32 -15.45 -33.35
C ALA A 137 -10.41 -14.44 -32.19
N ASP A 138 -10.11 -13.17 -32.45
CA ASP A 138 -10.17 -12.11 -31.42
C ASP A 138 -11.61 -11.66 -31.11
N GLU A 139 -12.55 -11.67 -32.07
CA GLU A 139 -13.94 -11.28 -31.79
C GLU A 139 -14.62 -12.25 -30.81
N GLN A 140 -14.41 -13.56 -30.96
CA GLN A 140 -14.97 -14.54 -30.03
C GLN A 140 -14.32 -14.43 -28.62
N ALA A 141 -13.05 -14.04 -28.54
CA ALA A 141 -12.39 -13.78 -27.26
C ALA A 141 -12.96 -12.53 -26.56
N ILE A 142 -13.23 -11.47 -27.32
CA ILE A 142 -13.85 -10.22 -26.84
C ILE A 142 -15.31 -10.45 -26.43
N GLU A 143 -16.07 -11.24 -27.19
CA GLU A 143 -17.46 -11.59 -26.89
C GLU A 143 -17.60 -12.42 -25.61
N ASN A 144 -16.69 -13.38 -25.38
CA ASN A 144 -16.62 -14.13 -24.11
C ASN A 144 -16.27 -13.23 -22.91
N VAL A 145 -15.37 -12.25 -23.07
CA VAL A 145 -15.04 -11.27 -22.02
C VAL A 145 -16.23 -10.33 -21.76
N LEU A 146 -17.02 -9.99 -22.77
CA LEU A 146 -18.25 -9.20 -22.60
C LEU A 146 -19.35 -9.99 -21.87
N LEU A 147 -19.58 -11.27 -22.21
CA LEU A 147 -20.53 -12.12 -21.48
C LEU A 147 -20.17 -12.25 -20.00
N GLN A 148 -18.89 -12.42 -19.68
CA GLN A 148 -18.38 -12.50 -18.30
C GLN A 148 -18.58 -11.21 -17.49
N LEU A 149 -18.80 -10.06 -18.14
CA LEU A 149 -19.11 -8.79 -17.48
C LEU A 149 -20.62 -8.57 -17.25
N GLU A 150 -21.49 -9.34 -17.90
CA GLU A 150 -22.95 -9.24 -17.73
C GLU A 150 -23.48 -10.21 -16.65
N THR A 151 -22.81 -11.34 -16.42
CA THR A 151 -23.11 -12.26 -15.31
C THR A 151 -22.30 -11.89 -14.06
N GLY A 152 -22.94 -11.24 -13.09
CA GLY A 152 -22.33 -10.85 -11.81
C GLY A 152 -22.06 -12.02 -10.86
N GLU A 153 -21.27 -13.01 -11.30
CA GLU A 153 -20.73 -14.08 -10.46
C GLU A 153 -19.42 -13.63 -9.79
N ASP A 154 -19.15 -14.14 -8.59
CA ASP A 154 -18.07 -13.69 -7.72
C ASP A 154 -16.69 -14.12 -8.27
N THR A 155 -15.88 -13.18 -8.76
CA THR A 155 -14.68 -13.46 -9.58
C THR A 155 -13.44 -13.91 -8.79
N ASP A 156 -13.57 -14.36 -7.54
CA ASP A 156 -12.46 -14.90 -6.74
C ASP A 156 -12.11 -16.37 -7.10
N THR A 157 -11.96 -16.63 -8.40
CA THR A 157 -11.83 -17.96 -9.01
C THR A 157 -10.47 -18.63 -8.86
N LEU A 158 -9.46 -17.92 -8.32
CA LEU A 158 -8.16 -18.51 -8.01
C LEU A 158 -8.29 -19.52 -6.86
N SER A 159 -7.76 -20.72 -7.04
CA SER A 159 -7.70 -21.69 -5.95
C SER A 159 -6.78 -21.19 -4.82
N GLU A 160 -6.96 -21.70 -3.60
CA GLU A 160 -6.07 -21.34 -2.47
C GLU A 160 -4.59 -21.61 -2.78
N ARG A 161 -4.33 -22.66 -3.58
CA ARG A 161 -2.98 -22.99 -4.06
C ARG A 161 -2.41 -21.87 -4.94
N ASP A 162 -3.16 -21.44 -5.95
CA ASP A 162 -2.72 -20.40 -6.89
C ASP A 162 -2.50 -19.06 -6.18
N ARG A 163 -3.36 -18.74 -5.19
CA ARG A 163 -3.20 -17.54 -4.35
C ARG A 163 -1.92 -17.59 -3.53
N GLY A 164 -1.67 -18.72 -2.85
CA GLY A 164 -0.47 -18.91 -2.04
C GLY A 164 0.81 -18.91 -2.87
N GLU A 165 0.78 -19.46 -4.08
CA GLU A 165 1.92 -19.45 -5.02
C GLU A 165 2.19 -18.03 -5.54
N THR A 166 1.17 -17.34 -6.06
CA THR A 166 1.26 -15.93 -6.52
C THR A 166 1.81 -14.99 -5.43
N ARG A 167 1.35 -15.15 -4.18
CA ARG A 167 1.83 -14.39 -3.02
C ARG A 167 3.30 -14.68 -2.73
N ARG A 168 3.71 -15.94 -2.71
CA ARG A 168 5.10 -16.34 -2.42
C ARG A 168 6.06 -15.89 -3.50
N ASP A 169 5.68 -15.94 -4.76
CA ASP A 169 6.52 -15.49 -5.88
C ASP A 169 6.83 -13.99 -5.78
N GLU A 170 5.82 -13.17 -5.51
CA GLU A 170 6.00 -11.74 -5.22
C GLU A 170 6.90 -11.54 -4.00
N PHE A 171 6.65 -12.25 -2.90
CA PHE A 171 7.46 -12.16 -1.70
C PHE A 171 8.91 -12.58 -1.94
N VAL A 172 9.17 -13.58 -2.79
CA VAL A 172 10.52 -14.00 -3.16
C VAL A 172 11.22 -12.95 -4.01
N ALA A 173 10.53 -12.41 -5.03
CA ALA A 173 11.06 -11.31 -5.83
C ALA A 173 11.40 -10.07 -4.99
N ARG A 174 10.59 -9.79 -3.97
CA ARG A 174 10.66 -8.59 -3.12
C ARG A 174 11.62 -8.71 -1.94
N PHE A 175 11.61 -9.84 -1.23
CA PHE A 175 12.33 -10.04 0.02
C PHE A 175 13.57 -10.92 -0.12
N GLY A 176 13.59 -11.86 -1.08
CA GLY A 176 14.71 -12.76 -1.36
C GLY A 176 14.30 -14.23 -1.24
N VAL A 177 15.25 -15.13 -1.00
CA VAL A 177 14.92 -16.54 -0.79
C VAL A 177 14.24 -16.73 0.58
N ILE A 178 13.17 -17.53 0.62
CA ILE A 178 12.55 -17.98 1.88
C ILE A 178 13.57 -18.87 2.61
N ALA A 179 14.07 -18.39 3.74
CA ALA A 179 15.03 -19.11 4.58
C ALA A 179 14.33 -20.15 5.47
N HIS A 180 13.22 -19.75 6.09
CA HIS A 180 12.41 -20.63 6.92
C HIS A 180 10.92 -20.32 6.73
N ARG A 181 10.11 -21.37 6.83
CA ARG A 181 8.66 -21.26 7.04
C ARG A 181 8.39 -21.68 8.48
N HIS A 182 7.78 -20.78 9.25
CA HIS A 182 7.24 -21.06 10.57
C HIS A 182 5.77 -21.37 10.38
N ASP A 183 5.36 -22.62 10.52
CA ASP A 183 3.95 -22.96 10.38
C ASP A 183 3.13 -22.32 11.52
N GLY A 184 1.91 -21.94 11.17
CA GLY A 184 1.00 -21.28 12.11
C GLY A 184 0.61 -22.16 13.29
N LEU A 185 -0.04 -21.56 14.28
CA LEU A 185 -0.79 -22.34 15.24
C LEU A 185 -1.82 -23.19 14.48
N VAL A 186 -1.84 -24.50 14.75
CA VAL A 186 -2.82 -25.40 14.13
C VAL A 186 -4.21 -24.86 14.47
N PRO A 187 -5.11 -24.65 13.48
CA PRO A 187 -6.45 -24.17 13.74
C PRO A 187 -7.11 -25.10 14.76
N THR A 188 -7.94 -24.55 15.65
CA THR A 188 -8.79 -25.42 16.47
C THR A 188 -9.63 -26.30 15.53
N PRO A 189 -9.87 -27.58 15.83
CA PRO A 189 -10.48 -28.55 14.90
C PRO A 189 -11.93 -28.24 14.49
N ALA A 190 -12.46 -27.08 14.87
CA ALA A 190 -13.72 -26.50 14.41
C ALA A 190 -13.54 -25.47 13.27
N SER A 191 -12.32 -25.29 12.75
CA SER A 191 -12.00 -24.35 11.67
C SER A 191 -11.35 -25.09 10.50
N ASP A 192 -12.04 -25.13 9.36
CA ASP A 192 -11.53 -25.67 8.09
C ASP A 192 -10.51 -24.73 7.40
N ALA A 193 -10.13 -23.61 8.04
CA ALA A 193 -9.26 -22.61 7.45
C ALA A 193 -7.76 -23.01 7.52
N SER A 194 -7.05 -22.89 6.39
CA SER A 194 -5.61 -23.14 6.32
C SER A 194 -4.81 -22.30 7.36
N PRO A 195 -3.82 -22.89 8.07
CA PRO A 195 -3.01 -22.18 9.07
C PRO A 195 -2.20 -21.03 8.47
N ILE A 196 -2.25 -19.85 9.11
CA ILE A 196 -1.42 -18.71 8.69
C ILE A 196 0.03 -18.98 9.08
N SER A 197 0.86 -19.21 8.08
CA SER A 197 2.30 -19.42 8.26
C SER A 197 3.03 -18.06 8.34
N VAL A 198 4.26 -18.04 8.82
CA VAL A 198 5.15 -16.88 8.74
C VAL A 198 6.41 -17.26 7.98
N LEU A 199 6.67 -16.55 6.90
CA LEU A 199 7.85 -16.71 6.06
C LEU A 199 8.97 -15.80 6.57
N GLN A 200 10.15 -16.37 6.74
CA GLN A 200 11.38 -15.68 7.10
C GLN A 200 12.28 -15.55 5.89
N PHE A 201 12.73 -14.34 5.63
CA PHE A 201 13.69 -14.00 4.59
C PHE A 201 14.97 -13.52 5.25
N GLU A 202 16.11 -14.16 4.93
CA GLU A 202 17.41 -13.75 5.46
C GLU A 202 17.83 -12.36 4.95
N PRO A 203 18.74 -11.69 5.68
CA PRO A 203 19.38 -10.48 5.21
C PRO A 203 20.00 -10.67 3.82
N ARG A 204 19.78 -9.69 2.92
CA ARG A 204 20.54 -9.57 1.67
C ARG A 204 21.62 -8.50 1.83
N PRO A 205 22.90 -8.89 1.98
CA PRO A 205 24.00 -7.94 1.94
C PRO A 205 24.15 -7.36 0.53
N GLY A 206 24.35 -6.03 0.44
CA GLY A 206 24.57 -5.31 -0.80
C GLY A 206 23.36 -4.56 -1.40
N ILE A 207 23.65 -3.31 -1.82
CA ILE A 207 22.91 -2.42 -2.74
C ILE A 207 21.91 -1.39 -2.12
N ASP A 208 22.33 -0.37 -1.38
CA ASP A 208 21.45 0.58 -0.67
C ASP A 208 20.54 1.42 -1.59
N ILE A 209 19.31 1.72 -1.14
CA ILE A 209 18.24 2.30 -1.97
C ILE A 209 17.97 1.54 -3.29
N SER A 210 18.48 0.31 -3.47
CA SER A 210 18.38 -0.45 -4.73
C SER A 210 18.64 -1.98 -4.70
N GLY A 211 18.52 -2.78 -3.63
CA GLY A 211 18.09 -2.54 -2.24
C GLY A 211 18.67 -3.59 -1.26
N GLN A 212 19.76 -3.29 -0.54
CA GLN A 212 20.21 -4.12 0.58
C GLN A 212 19.13 -4.14 1.64
N ARG A 213 19.01 -5.34 2.19
CA ARG A 213 18.09 -5.68 3.25
C ARG A 213 18.94 -6.28 4.35
N PRO A 214 19.77 -5.50 5.07
CA PRO A 214 20.74 -6.02 6.06
C PRO A 214 20.05 -6.45 7.38
N PHE A 215 18.86 -7.01 7.27
CA PHE A 215 17.96 -7.36 8.36
C PHE A 215 17.04 -8.49 7.90
N THR A 216 16.62 -9.34 8.83
CA THR A 216 15.64 -10.39 8.56
C THR A 216 14.25 -9.76 8.35
N THR A 217 13.53 -10.22 7.34
CA THR A 217 12.10 -9.85 7.15
C THR A 217 11.23 -11.04 7.49
N LEU A 218 10.26 -10.86 8.39
CA LEU A 218 9.15 -11.80 8.58
C LEU A 218 7.89 -11.24 7.94
N VAL A 219 7.13 -12.10 7.27
CA VAL A 219 5.82 -11.77 6.70
C VAL A 219 4.88 -12.96 6.82
N THR A 220 3.59 -12.72 7.07
CA THR A 220 2.60 -13.79 7.10
C THR A 220 2.29 -14.31 5.70
N ASP A 221 1.92 -15.59 5.61
CA ASP A 221 1.47 -16.28 4.41
C ASP A 221 0.19 -17.03 4.77
N GLY A 222 -0.96 -16.49 4.36
CA GLY A 222 -2.29 -17.07 4.59
C GLY A 222 -3.31 -16.14 5.22
N MET A 223 -2.91 -14.95 5.68
CA MET A 223 -3.86 -13.98 6.24
C MET A 223 -4.71 -13.37 5.12
N SER A 224 -4.10 -13.10 3.96
CA SER A 224 -4.75 -12.49 2.81
C SER A 224 -5.62 -13.44 1.98
N ASP A 225 -5.63 -14.74 2.28
CA ASP A 225 -6.54 -15.70 1.63
C ASP A 225 -8.01 -15.44 1.99
N HIS A 226 -8.27 -14.87 3.17
CA HIS A 226 -9.60 -14.46 3.61
C HIS A 226 -9.78 -12.94 3.49
N LEU A 227 -10.96 -12.52 3.04
CA LEU A 227 -11.36 -11.12 3.01
C LEU A 227 -11.74 -10.65 4.41
N MET A 228 -11.06 -9.62 4.92
CA MET A 228 -11.50 -8.92 6.12
C MET A 228 -12.69 -8.00 5.80
N SER A 229 -13.70 -8.01 6.68
CA SER A 229 -14.82 -7.05 6.65
C SER A 229 -14.35 -5.65 7.02
N LEU A 230 -13.77 -4.92 6.06
CA LEU A 230 -13.29 -3.56 6.28
C LEU A 230 -14.43 -2.55 6.46
N PRO A 231 -14.32 -1.64 7.44
CA PRO A 231 -15.00 -0.34 7.37
C PRO A 231 -14.63 0.43 6.08
N GLU A 232 -15.58 1.19 5.55
CA GLU A 232 -15.38 2.00 4.34
C GLU A 232 -14.11 2.88 4.40
N GLY A 233 -13.26 2.75 3.37
CA GLY A 233 -12.11 3.65 3.17
C GLY A 233 -10.77 3.16 3.72
N LEU A 234 -10.68 1.92 4.20
CA LEU A 234 -9.41 1.16 4.24
C LEU A 234 -9.03 0.67 2.83
N ASN A 235 -7.74 0.41 2.59
CA ASN A 235 -7.20 0.28 1.23
C ASN A 235 -7.35 -1.11 0.60
N SER A 236 -7.34 -2.19 1.39
CA SER A 236 -7.62 -3.55 0.89
C SER A 236 -8.21 -4.48 1.96
N PRO A 237 -9.20 -5.34 1.62
CA PRO A 237 -9.68 -6.41 2.49
C PRO A 237 -8.68 -7.56 2.62
N ARG A 238 -7.66 -7.63 1.76
CA ARG A 238 -6.59 -8.62 1.79
C ARG A 238 -5.32 -8.00 2.39
N VAL A 239 -4.90 -8.50 3.54
CA VAL A 239 -3.75 -8.00 4.30
C VAL A 239 -2.81 -9.16 4.65
N GLU A 240 -1.51 -8.87 4.68
CA GLU A 240 -0.51 -9.68 5.37
C GLU A 240 0.23 -8.78 6.37
N LEU A 241 0.66 -9.35 7.51
CA LEU A 241 1.44 -8.66 8.53
C LEU A 241 2.93 -8.87 8.29
N MET A 242 3.76 -7.88 8.66
CA MET A 242 5.22 -8.01 8.56
C MET A 242 5.99 -7.36 9.72
N MET A 243 7.22 -7.83 9.93
CA MET A 243 8.22 -7.23 10.83
C MET A 243 9.59 -7.25 10.18
N TYR A 244 10.41 -6.25 10.51
CA TYR A 244 11.85 -6.26 10.26
C TYR A 244 12.56 -6.52 11.58
N ILE A 245 13.59 -7.36 11.58
CA ILE A 245 14.33 -7.79 12.76
C ILE A 245 15.81 -7.71 12.42
N ASP A 246 16.65 -7.37 13.39
CA ASP A 246 18.09 -7.35 13.21
C ASP A 246 18.62 -8.68 12.62
N ALA A 247 19.65 -8.60 11.77
CA ALA A 247 20.30 -9.76 11.20
C ALA A 247 20.91 -10.68 12.28
N ASP A 248 21.43 -10.10 13.36
CA ASP A 248 22.15 -10.83 14.41
C ASP A 248 21.22 -11.42 15.48
N GLU A 249 19.90 -11.27 15.33
CA GLU A 249 18.92 -11.79 16.27
C GLU A 249 18.87 -13.32 16.32
N THR A 250 18.79 -13.85 17.55
CA THR A 250 18.93 -15.28 17.81
C THR A 250 17.77 -16.09 17.21
N LEU A 251 18.00 -17.36 16.88
CA LEU A 251 16.95 -18.26 16.40
C LEU A 251 15.74 -18.35 17.36
N ALA A 252 16.00 -18.26 18.68
CA ALA A 252 14.95 -18.23 19.70
C ALA A 252 14.10 -16.94 19.63
N ALA A 253 14.73 -15.79 19.43
CA ALA A 253 14.07 -14.50 19.25
C ALA A 253 13.26 -14.48 17.93
N ARG A 254 13.87 -14.88 16.81
CA ARG A 254 13.19 -15.04 15.51
C ARG A 254 11.94 -15.92 15.64
N GLY A 255 12.04 -17.06 16.31
CA GLY A 255 10.90 -17.96 16.56
C GLY A 255 9.82 -17.35 17.48
N LEU A 256 10.19 -16.50 18.45
CA LEU A 256 9.23 -15.72 19.25
C LEU A 256 8.49 -14.71 18.37
N TYR A 257 9.20 -13.97 17.52
CA TYR A 257 8.62 -12.96 16.64
C TYR A 257 7.70 -13.59 15.56
N SER A 258 8.05 -14.76 15.03
CA SER A 258 7.17 -15.54 14.14
C SER A 258 5.87 -15.97 14.83
N ARG A 259 5.94 -16.50 16.06
CA ARG A 259 4.72 -16.85 16.82
C ARG A 259 3.85 -15.63 17.13
N MET A 260 4.48 -14.50 17.43
CA MET A 260 3.82 -13.21 17.68
C MET A 260 3.08 -12.71 16.43
N LEU A 261 3.69 -12.80 15.25
CA LEU A 261 3.02 -12.48 13.98
C LEU A 261 1.87 -13.43 13.67
N SER A 262 2.06 -14.74 13.80
CA SER A 262 1.01 -15.75 13.58
C SER A 262 -0.21 -15.50 14.48
N PHE A 263 0.01 -15.28 15.79
CA PHE A 263 -1.07 -14.95 16.74
C PHE A 263 -1.83 -13.68 16.35
N LEU A 264 -1.15 -12.62 15.91
CA LEU A 264 -1.80 -11.38 15.49
C LEU A 264 -2.56 -11.53 14.17
N ALA A 265 -2.09 -12.39 13.27
CA ALA A 265 -2.73 -12.66 11.99
C ALA A 265 -4.04 -13.45 12.12
N ASP A 266 -4.18 -14.27 13.17
CA ASP A 266 -5.44 -14.96 13.49
C ASP A 266 -6.49 -14.06 14.14
N VAL A 267 -6.13 -12.88 14.68
CA VAL A 267 -7.09 -12.01 15.39
C VAL A 267 -8.33 -11.63 14.56
N PRO A 268 -8.24 -11.30 13.24
CA PRO A 268 -9.43 -11.04 12.43
C PRO A 268 -10.34 -12.27 12.29
N ARG A 269 -9.76 -13.48 12.16
CA ARG A 269 -10.51 -14.74 12.09
C ARG A 269 -11.21 -15.03 13.42
N LEU A 270 -10.50 -14.86 14.54
CA LEU A 270 -10.99 -15.17 15.89
C LEU A 270 -11.98 -14.14 16.46
N SER A 271 -11.88 -12.88 16.05
CA SER A 271 -12.69 -11.79 16.63
C SER A 271 -13.68 -11.14 15.65
N GLY A 272 -13.62 -11.49 14.36
CA GLY A 272 -14.39 -10.84 13.30
C GLY A 272 -13.99 -9.37 13.04
N ARG A 273 -12.91 -8.87 13.65
CA ARG A 273 -12.47 -7.48 13.55
C ARG A 273 -11.37 -7.33 12.49
N ALA A 274 -11.64 -6.53 11.46
CA ALA A 274 -10.61 -6.12 10.52
C ALA A 274 -9.43 -5.41 11.21
N ILE A 275 -8.21 -5.71 10.78
CA ILE A 275 -7.00 -4.97 11.13
C ILE A 275 -6.63 -4.07 9.94
N GLY A 276 -6.35 -2.81 10.22
CA GLY A 276 -5.93 -1.82 9.24
C GLY A 276 -4.95 -0.80 9.81
N TYR A 277 -4.43 0.09 8.97
CA TYR A 277 -3.52 1.17 9.38
C TYR A 277 -4.07 1.97 10.58
N GLY A 278 -3.24 2.11 11.62
CA GLY A 278 -3.55 2.79 12.87
C GLY A 278 -4.37 1.96 13.87
N SER A 279 -4.68 0.69 13.58
CA SER A 279 -5.29 -0.22 14.56
C SER A 279 -4.31 -0.50 15.69
N VAL A 280 -4.84 -0.77 16.89
CA VAL A 280 -4.04 -1.16 18.07
C VAL A 280 -4.62 -2.43 18.70
N ILE A 281 -3.74 -3.36 19.06
CA ILE A 281 -4.08 -4.60 19.79
C ILE A 281 -3.20 -4.68 21.04
N GLY A 282 -3.81 -4.83 22.21
CA GLY A 282 -3.09 -5.07 23.46
C GLY A 282 -2.58 -6.50 23.56
N ASN A 283 -1.42 -6.71 24.17
CA ASN A 283 -0.90 -8.03 24.49
C ASN A 283 -1.64 -8.62 25.71
N GLY A 284 -2.81 -9.20 25.44
CA GLY A 284 -3.74 -9.70 26.44
C GLY A 284 -4.69 -8.63 27.02
N THR A 285 -5.55 -9.07 27.93
CA THR A 285 -6.57 -8.24 28.60
C THR A 285 -6.51 -8.46 30.12
N PRO A 286 -6.04 -7.49 30.92
CA PRO A 286 -5.43 -6.22 30.51
C PRO A 286 -4.10 -6.44 29.74
N PRO A 287 -3.65 -5.46 28.95
CA PRO A 287 -2.36 -5.52 28.25
C PRO A 287 -1.18 -5.73 29.21
N ARG A 288 -0.19 -6.54 28.79
CA ARG A 288 1.01 -6.89 29.55
C ARG A 288 2.27 -6.75 28.70
N PRO A 289 3.46 -6.53 29.30
CA PRO A 289 4.73 -6.54 28.57
C PRO A 289 4.86 -7.73 27.62
N ILE A 290 5.26 -7.44 26.37
CA ILE A 290 5.49 -8.43 25.30
C ILE A 290 6.84 -9.13 25.51
N PHE A 291 7.83 -8.38 26.00
CA PHE A 291 9.19 -8.84 26.25
C PHE A 291 9.55 -8.67 27.72
N ALA A 292 10.50 -9.47 28.21
CA ALA A 292 11.10 -9.26 29.54
C ALA A 292 11.71 -7.85 29.64
N ASP A 293 11.56 -7.23 30.82
CA ASP A 293 12.11 -5.91 31.16
C ASP A 293 11.73 -4.76 30.20
N SER A 294 10.63 -4.92 29.46
CA SER A 294 10.13 -3.96 28.47
C SER A 294 8.83 -3.28 28.89
N GLN A 295 8.63 -2.05 28.42
CA GLN A 295 7.36 -1.31 28.57
C GLN A 295 6.39 -1.51 27.40
N LEU A 296 6.79 -2.26 26.37
CA LEU A 296 5.99 -2.52 25.17
C LEU A 296 4.88 -3.52 25.52
N ASP A 297 3.63 -3.07 25.56
CA ASP A 297 2.46 -3.84 26.02
C ASP A 297 1.36 -4.02 24.96
N ALA A 298 1.54 -3.44 23.77
CA ALA A 298 0.60 -3.50 22.66
C ALA A 298 1.31 -3.44 21.30
N PHE A 299 0.53 -3.61 20.23
CA PHE A 299 0.96 -3.55 18.84
C PHE A 299 0.16 -2.50 18.10
N VAL A 300 0.84 -1.68 17.27
CA VAL A 300 0.21 -0.81 16.28
C VAL A 300 0.53 -1.31 14.88
N PHE A 301 -0.44 -1.19 13.98
CA PHE A 301 -0.34 -1.62 12.58
C PHE A 301 -0.12 -0.40 11.69
N LEU A 302 1.02 -0.34 11.02
CA LEU A 302 1.47 0.79 10.20
C LEU A 302 1.62 0.38 8.74
N VAL A 303 1.83 1.36 7.86
CA VAL A 303 2.39 1.06 6.53
C VAL A 303 3.87 0.70 6.67
N PRO A 304 4.43 -0.16 5.80
CA PRO A 304 5.87 -0.43 5.83
C PRO A 304 6.69 0.84 5.63
N PRO A 305 7.69 1.14 6.48
CA PRO A 305 8.59 2.29 6.30
C PRO A 305 9.56 2.15 5.10
N ILE A 306 9.62 0.96 4.49
CA ILE A 306 10.43 0.70 3.29
C ILE A 306 9.53 0.87 2.07
N GLU A 307 9.86 1.85 1.22
CA GLU A 307 9.04 2.26 0.09
C GLU A 307 8.70 1.10 -0.86
N SER A 308 9.67 0.23 -1.18
CA SER A 308 9.39 -0.96 -2.00
C SER A 308 8.25 -1.77 -1.42
N ASP A 309 8.33 -2.06 -0.12
CA ASP A 309 7.46 -3.01 0.58
C ASP A 309 6.06 -2.41 0.79
N PHE A 310 5.96 -1.09 0.94
CA PHE A 310 4.69 -0.37 0.88
C PHE A 310 4.01 -0.45 -0.51
N GLN A 311 4.78 -0.46 -1.59
CA GLN A 311 4.24 -0.52 -2.96
C GLN A 311 3.81 -1.91 -3.44
N ILE A 312 3.87 -2.96 -2.60
CA ILE A 312 3.39 -4.30 -2.95
C ILE A 312 1.92 -4.33 -3.42
N GLN A 313 1.08 -3.43 -2.90
CA GLN A 313 -0.32 -3.26 -3.30
C GLN A 313 -0.50 -2.84 -4.78
N GLN A 314 0.59 -2.46 -5.47
CA GLN A 314 0.60 -2.17 -6.91
C GLN A 314 0.95 -3.39 -7.78
N THR A 315 1.58 -4.42 -7.21
CA THR A 315 2.11 -5.60 -7.92
C THR A 315 1.37 -6.88 -7.57
N LEU A 316 1.00 -7.06 -6.29
CA LEU A 316 0.30 -8.25 -5.81
C LEU A 316 -1.21 -8.03 -5.73
N ARG A 317 -1.96 -8.87 -6.44
CA ARG A 317 -3.41 -8.97 -6.41
C ARG A 317 -3.81 -10.44 -6.28
N LEU A 318 -4.84 -10.71 -5.48
CA LEU A 318 -5.46 -12.03 -5.36
C LEU A 318 -6.95 -11.83 -5.67
N GLY A 319 -7.36 -12.24 -6.86
CA GLY A 319 -8.60 -11.77 -7.49
C GLY A 319 -8.60 -10.25 -7.69
N GLU A 320 -9.75 -9.62 -7.50
CA GLU A 320 -9.93 -8.16 -7.67
C GLU A 320 -9.26 -7.30 -6.58
N HIS A 321 -8.72 -7.93 -5.52
CA HIS A 321 -8.19 -7.23 -4.36
C HIS A 321 -6.65 -7.19 -4.34
N PRO A 322 -6.03 -6.00 -4.25
CA PRO A 322 -4.58 -5.89 -4.03
C PRO A 322 -4.22 -6.42 -2.64
N VAL A 323 -3.03 -6.96 -2.43
CA VAL A 323 -2.59 -7.33 -1.06
C VAL A 323 -1.89 -6.13 -0.43
N GLN A 324 -2.32 -5.74 0.77
CA GLN A 324 -1.65 -4.70 1.56
C GLN A 324 -0.77 -5.34 2.64
N LEU A 325 0.49 -4.89 2.76
CA LEU A 325 1.31 -5.19 3.94
C LEU A 325 1.03 -4.19 5.07
N LEU A 326 0.95 -4.70 6.30
CA LEU A 326 0.96 -3.89 7.52
C LEU A 326 2.21 -4.22 8.35
N TRP A 327 3.06 -3.22 8.57
CA TRP A 327 4.19 -3.34 9.48
C TRP A 327 3.69 -3.30 10.92
N VAL A 328 4.06 -4.32 11.70
CA VAL A 328 3.65 -4.49 13.09
C VAL A 328 4.73 -3.91 13.99
N MET A 329 4.39 -2.86 14.73
CA MET A 329 5.31 -2.19 15.65
C MET A 329 4.82 -2.37 17.09
N PRO A 330 5.58 -3.02 17.98
CA PRO A 330 5.28 -3.00 19.41
C PRO A 330 5.36 -1.58 19.97
N ILE A 331 4.40 -1.23 20.83
CA ILE A 331 4.24 0.07 21.46
C ILE A 331 3.99 -0.04 22.95
N THR A 332 4.37 1.01 23.65
CA THR A 332 4.12 1.22 25.08
C THR A 332 2.70 1.71 25.32
N ARG A 333 2.25 1.59 26.57
CA ARG A 333 0.98 2.13 27.04
C ARG A 333 0.81 3.63 26.73
N ALA A 334 1.83 4.45 26.97
CA ALA A 334 1.74 5.89 26.74
C ALA A 334 1.62 6.24 25.24
N GLU A 335 2.25 5.46 24.36
CA GLU A 335 2.09 5.60 22.92
C GLU A 335 0.69 5.18 22.46
N ARG A 336 0.12 4.10 23.03
CA ARG A 336 -1.28 3.70 22.81
C ARG A 336 -2.24 4.81 23.24
N GLU A 337 -2.07 5.39 24.43
CA GLU A 337 -2.92 6.47 24.95
C GLU A 337 -2.86 7.73 24.04
N ILE A 338 -1.73 7.98 23.36
CA ILE A 338 -1.62 9.04 22.34
C ILE A 338 -2.35 8.67 21.04
N ILE A 339 -2.28 7.43 20.56
CA ILE A 339 -3.05 6.98 19.39
C ILE A 339 -4.55 7.08 19.68
N GLU A 340 -5.00 6.66 20.86
CA GLU A 340 -6.40 6.70 21.29
C GLU A 340 -6.92 8.14 21.48
N GLY A 341 -6.11 9.03 22.09
CA GLY A 341 -6.51 10.40 22.38
C GLY A 341 -6.28 11.43 21.28
N GLN A 342 -5.25 11.25 20.43
CA GLN A 342 -4.80 12.23 19.44
C GLN A 342 -4.76 11.67 18.00
N GLY A 343 -4.93 10.35 17.84
CA GLY A 343 -4.90 9.67 16.55
C GLY A 343 -3.50 9.28 16.08
N ILE A 344 -3.46 8.32 15.15
CA ILE A 344 -2.22 7.70 14.65
C ILE A 344 -1.19 8.70 14.10
N ALA A 345 -1.64 9.82 13.52
CA ALA A 345 -0.74 10.85 12.98
C ALA A 345 0.14 11.50 14.06
N ALA A 346 -0.38 11.72 15.27
CA ALA A 346 0.38 12.27 16.40
C ALA A 346 1.47 11.29 16.86
N PHE A 347 1.18 9.99 16.82
CA PHE A 347 2.14 8.93 17.10
C PHE A 347 3.22 8.82 16.00
N CYS A 348 2.87 8.87 14.72
CA CYS A 348 3.86 8.91 13.64
C CYS A 348 4.84 10.09 13.83
N SER A 349 4.33 11.30 14.13
CA SER A 349 5.20 12.44 14.42
C SER A 349 6.06 12.30 15.69
N LEU A 350 5.72 11.41 16.63
CA LEU A 350 6.60 11.04 17.75
C LEU A 350 7.69 10.08 17.30
N CYS A 351 7.37 9.07 16.48
CA CYS A 351 8.36 8.18 15.87
C CYS A 351 9.39 8.96 15.03
N ASP A 352 8.93 9.89 14.19
CA ASP A 352 9.80 10.73 13.35
C ASP A 352 10.79 11.55 14.19
N ARG A 353 10.30 12.19 15.27
CA ARG A 353 11.14 12.97 16.20
C ARG A 353 12.04 12.10 17.06
N GLY A 354 11.58 10.89 17.41
CA GLY A 354 12.31 9.93 18.23
C GLY A 354 13.37 9.14 17.47
N GLY A 355 13.49 9.32 16.14
CA GLY A 355 14.39 8.54 15.30
C GLY A 355 14.04 7.06 15.29
N ALA A 356 12.75 6.72 15.24
CA ALA A 356 12.28 5.36 15.39
C ALA A 356 12.88 4.41 14.34
N SER A 357 13.51 3.33 14.82
CA SER A 357 14.02 2.28 13.95
C SER A 357 12.87 1.57 13.23
N CYS A 358 13.11 1.16 11.97
CA CYS A 358 12.24 0.22 11.27
C CYS A 358 12.40 -1.22 11.82
N LEU A 359 13.54 -1.52 12.46
CA LEU A 359 13.79 -2.81 13.08
C LEU A 359 13.06 -2.93 14.42
N LEU A 360 12.56 -4.13 14.70
CA LEU A 360 12.05 -4.50 16.00
C LEU A 360 13.14 -4.35 17.07
N GLN A 361 12.85 -3.57 18.11
CA GLN A 361 13.74 -3.33 19.25
C GLN A 361 12.99 -3.64 20.55
N PRO A 362 13.14 -4.85 21.13
CA PRO A 362 12.39 -5.28 22.32
C PRO A 362 12.52 -4.35 23.53
N THR A 363 13.65 -3.67 23.66
CA THR A 363 14.04 -2.82 24.79
C THR A 363 14.00 -1.32 24.47
N ARG A 364 13.40 -0.90 23.33
CA ARG A 364 13.35 0.52 22.97
C ARG A 364 12.62 1.36 24.04
N PRO A 365 13.04 2.61 24.28
CA PRO A 365 12.31 3.51 25.15
C PRO A 365 10.97 3.92 24.52
N CYS A 366 10.08 4.43 25.37
CA CYS A 366 8.86 5.13 24.97
C CYS A 366 9.21 6.46 24.27
N TYR A 367 8.71 6.69 23.05
CA TYR A 367 8.90 7.97 22.34
C TYR A 367 8.10 9.13 22.96
N ALA A 368 7.15 8.84 23.85
CA ALA A 368 6.40 9.85 24.60
C ALA A 368 7.11 10.31 25.90
N SER A 369 8.27 9.76 26.25
CA SER A 369 8.93 10.01 27.55
C SER A 369 9.45 11.44 27.78
N GLY A 370 9.37 12.33 26.79
CA GLY A 370 9.56 13.78 26.91
C GLY A 370 8.28 14.62 26.79
N PHE A 371 7.13 14.01 26.53
CA PHE A 371 5.84 14.71 26.40
C PHE A 371 5.12 14.73 27.75
N THR A 372 5.31 15.79 28.53
CA THR A 372 4.34 16.11 29.58
C THR A 372 3.00 16.38 28.91
N ALA A 373 2.00 15.55 29.22
CA ALA A 373 0.67 15.75 28.69
C ALA A 373 0.17 17.14 29.09
N THR A 374 0.04 18.05 28.12
CA THR A 374 -0.71 19.28 28.29
C THR A 374 -2.14 18.89 28.59
N THR A 375 -2.45 18.83 29.88
CA THR A 375 -3.76 18.41 30.38
C THR A 375 -4.80 19.24 29.65
N PRO A 376 -5.75 18.63 28.92
CA PRO A 376 -6.78 19.40 28.24
C PRO A 376 -7.56 20.13 29.31
N GLN A 377 -7.37 21.45 29.42
CA GLN A 377 -8.10 22.28 30.36
C GLN A 377 -9.59 22.07 30.07
N ARG A 378 -10.27 21.37 30.96
CA ARG A 378 -11.73 21.41 31.05
C ARG A 378 -12.09 22.88 31.12
N ARG A 379 -12.74 23.41 30.07
CA ARG A 379 -13.46 24.67 30.14
C ARG A 379 -14.53 24.50 31.22
N ILE A 380 -14.22 24.90 32.44
CA ILE A 380 -15.20 25.02 33.51
C ILE A 380 -16.16 26.12 33.06
N GLY A 381 -17.40 25.72 32.81
CA GLY A 381 -18.47 26.63 32.43
C GLY A 381 -18.74 27.67 33.52
N HIS A 382 -19.28 28.80 33.09
CA HIS A 382 -19.55 29.99 33.89
C HIS A 382 -20.04 29.76 35.32
N ARG A 383 -19.59 30.63 36.22
CA ARG A 383 -20.44 31.14 37.31
C ARG A 383 -20.46 32.67 37.22
N ILE A 384 -21.41 33.20 36.44
CA ILE A 384 -21.81 34.61 36.53
C ILE A 384 -22.59 34.73 37.84
N SER A 385 -22.06 35.51 38.78
CA SER A 385 -22.82 35.94 39.95
C SER A 385 -23.47 37.29 39.63
N VAL A 386 -24.79 37.35 39.77
CA VAL A 386 -25.55 38.61 39.68
C VAL A 386 -25.71 39.16 41.10
N THR A 387 -25.28 40.40 41.29
CA THR A 387 -25.69 41.34 42.34
C THR A 387 -25.63 42.74 41.76
#